data_AF-A0A2V9KZ00-F1
#
_entry.id   AF-A0A2V9KZ00-F1
#
_cell.length_a   1.000
_cell.length_b   1.000
_cell.length_c   1.000
_cell.angle_alpha   90.00
_cell.angle_beta   90.00
_cell.angle_gamma   90.00
#
_symmetry.space_group_name_H-M   'P 1'
#
loop_
_entity.id
_entity.type
_entity.pdbx_description
1 polymer ?
#
loop_
_entity_poly.entity_id
_entity_poly.type
_entity_poly.pdbx_seq_one_letter_code
_entity_poly.pdbx_strand_id
1 'polypeptide(L)' 'LIWTANAEPDLAGYNVYRRDNTGQALRINHELLGTPIFRDTAVGRGQKYAYWVTAVDLAGNESKPSAEVEVQTQ' A
#
# COMPACT_ATOMS: atom_id res chain seq x y z
N LEU A 1 6.19 3.82 4.11
CA LEU A 1 5.87 2.39 4.34
C LEU A 1 7.01 1.55 3.80
N ILE A 2 7.48 0.57 4.56
CA ILE A 2 8.46 -0.43 4.15
C ILE A 2 7.91 -1.78 4.60
N TRP A 3 7.99 -2.79 3.74
CA TRP A 3 7.51 -4.15 4.04
C TRP A 3 8.51 -5.20 3.54
N THR A 4 8.25 -6.46 3.89
CA THR A 4 9.01 -7.60 3.38
C THR A 4 8.51 -7.95 1.99
N ALA A 5 9.40 -8.00 1.00
CA ALA A 5 9.04 -8.43 -0.36
C ALA A 5 8.65 -9.92 -0.40
N ASN A 6 7.76 -10.25 -1.32
CA ASN A 6 7.42 -11.62 -1.70
C ASN A 6 8.56 -12.17 -2.56
N ALA A 7 8.78 -13.49 -2.46
CA ALA A 7 9.81 -14.19 -3.24
C ALA A 7 9.23 -14.98 -4.43
N GLU A 8 7.96 -14.74 -4.76
CA GLU A 8 7.24 -15.42 -5.83
C GLU A 8 7.75 -14.95 -7.20
N PRO A 9 8.09 -15.87 -8.12
CA PRO A 9 8.71 -15.51 -9.40
C PRO A 9 7.74 -14.81 -10.37
N ASP A 10 6.44 -14.95 -10.14
CA ASP A 10 5.35 -14.35 -10.91
C ASP A 10 4.83 -13.04 -10.30
N LEU A 11 5.53 -12.46 -9.32
CA LEU A 11 5.20 -11.15 -8.78
C LEU A 11 5.42 -10.05 -9.84
N ALA A 12 4.36 -9.33 -10.21
CA ALA A 12 4.44 -8.13 -11.04
C ALA A 12 4.76 -6.87 -10.22
N GLY A 13 4.26 -6.80 -8.98
CA GLY A 13 4.56 -5.71 -8.06
C GLY A 13 3.48 -5.52 -6.99
N TYR A 14 3.40 -4.30 -6.44
CA TYR A 14 2.54 -4.00 -5.31
C TYR A 14 1.59 -2.83 -5.56
N ASN A 15 0.37 -2.94 -5.02
CA ASN A 15 -0.53 -1.81 -4.81
C ASN A 15 -0.49 -1.39 -3.34
N VAL A 16 -0.55 -0.08 -3.11
CA VAL A 16 -0.60 0.51 -1.79
C VAL A 16 -1.93 1.22 -1.64
N TYR A 17 -2.57 0.97 -0.52
CA TYR A 17 -3.85 1.56 -0.18
C TYR A 17 -3.72 2.40 1.07
N ARG A 18 -4.56 3.44 1.15
CA ARG A 18 -4.71 4.31 2.30
C ARG A 18 -6.16 4.49 2.64
N ARG A 19 -6.49 4.38 3.92
CA ARG A 19 -7.76 4.83 4.50
C ARG A 19 -7.50 6.03 5.39
N ASP A 20 -8.27 7.09 5.22
CA ASP A 20 -8.23 8.26 6.09
C ASP A 20 -9.30 8.19 7.21
N ASN A 21 -9.37 9.24 8.03
CA ASN A 21 -10.33 9.38 9.12
C ASN A 21 -11.81 9.34 8.68
N THR A 22 -12.11 9.56 7.39
CA THR A 22 -13.47 9.48 6.86
C THR A 22 -13.89 8.03 6.58
N GLY A 23 -12.95 7.09 6.68
CA GLY A 23 -13.17 5.68 6.37
C GLY A 23 -13.01 5.36 4.88
N GLN A 24 -12.73 6.34 4.04
CA GLN A 24 -12.54 6.12 2.61
C GLN A 24 -11.18 5.49 2.32
N ALA A 25 -11.19 4.29 1.74
CA ALA A 25 -10.01 3.58 1.27
C ALA A 25 -9.75 3.87 -0.21
N LEU A 26 -8.50 4.21 -0.56
CA LEU A 26 -8.09 4.53 -1.92
C LEU A 26 -6.75 3.87 -2.23
N ARG A 27 -6.57 3.42 -3.47
CA ARG A 27 -5.25 3.08 -4.00
C ARG A 27 -4.46 4.36 -4.25
N ILE A 28 -3.25 4.47 -3.71
CA ILE A 28 -2.46 5.70 -3.74
C ILE A 28 -1.27 5.65 -4.71
N ASN A 29 -0.97 4.49 -5.30
CA ASN A 29 -0.02 4.35 -6.40
C ASN A 29 -0.72 4.32 -7.76
N HIS A 30 -0.09 4.94 -8.77
CA HIS A 30 -0.57 4.96 -10.15
C HIS A 30 -0.17 3.69 -10.91
N GLU A 31 1.07 3.24 -10.72
CA GLU A 31 1.66 2.03 -11.30
C GLU A 31 2.06 1.06 -10.20
N LEU A 32 2.18 -0.22 -10.54
CA LEU A 32 2.65 -1.25 -9.62
C LEU A 32 4.07 -0.92 -9.14
N LEU A 33 4.28 -1.02 -7.83
CA LEU A 33 5.61 -0.81 -7.27
C LEU A 33 6.41 -2.10 -7.41
N GLY A 34 7.58 -2.03 -8.08
CA GLY A 34 8.52 -3.15 -8.15
C GLY A 34 9.40 -3.32 -6.90
N THR A 35 9.33 -2.36 -5.95
CA THR A 35 10.13 -2.38 -4.72
C THR A 35 9.23 -2.33 -3.49
N PRO A 36 9.61 -2.94 -2.35
CA PRO A 36 8.79 -3.03 -1.15
C PRO A 36 8.85 -1.75 -0.28
N ILE A 37 8.88 -0.59 -0.93
CA ILE A 37 8.95 0.72 -0.29
C ILE A 37 8.01 1.68 -0.99
N PHE A 38 7.28 2.46 -0.20
CA PHE A 38 6.42 3.54 -0.68
C PHE A 38 6.48 4.76 0.23
N ARG A 39 6.57 5.94 -0.36
CA ARG A 39 6.53 7.23 0.33
C ARG A 39 5.25 7.96 -0.04
N ASP A 40 4.33 8.06 0.91
CA ASP A 40 3.15 8.91 0.74
C ASP A 40 3.51 10.38 1.02
N THR A 41 3.39 11.23 0.01
CA THR A 41 3.63 12.67 0.08
C THR A 41 2.35 13.49 0.18
N ALA A 42 1.18 12.86 0.06
CA ALA A 42 -0.13 13.49 0.04
C ALA A 42 -0.83 13.44 1.41
N VAL A 43 -0.07 13.27 2.49
CA VAL A 43 -0.59 13.20 3.86
C VAL A 43 -0.70 14.60 4.48
N GLY A 44 -1.84 14.90 5.09
CA GLY A 44 -2.02 16.12 5.89
C GLY A 44 -1.50 15.93 7.31
N ARG A 45 -1.04 17.00 7.97
CA ARG A 45 -0.61 16.97 9.39
C ARG A 45 -1.78 16.73 10.34
N GLY A 46 -1.53 16.04 11.45
CA GLY A 46 -2.52 15.77 12.50
C GLY A 46 -3.62 14.78 12.09
N GLN A 47 -3.51 14.13 10.93
CA GLN A 47 -4.48 13.15 10.45
C GLN A 47 -4.02 11.73 10.74
N LYS A 48 -4.98 10.82 10.92
CA LYS A 48 -4.68 9.39 11.01
C LYS A 48 -4.96 8.75 9.66
N TYR A 49 -4.10 7.82 9.31
CA TYR A 49 -4.19 7.05 8.09
C TYR A 49 -3.89 5.59 8.42
N ALA A 50 -4.68 4.68 7.85
CA ALA A 50 -4.36 3.27 7.82
C ALA A 50 -3.83 2.89 6.43
N TYR A 51 -2.76 2.11 6.39
CA TYR A 51 -2.14 1.65 5.15
C TYR A 51 -2.10 0.14 5.09
N TRP A 52 -2.27 -0.41 3.89
CA TRP A 52 -2.03 -1.82 3.61
C TRP A 52 -1.53 -1.97 2.17
N VAL A 53 -0.96 -3.14 1.91
CA VAL A 53 -0.37 -3.49 0.62
C VAL A 53 -0.97 -4.79 0.12
N THR A 54 -1.14 -4.90 -1.19
CA THR A 54 -1.45 -6.14 -1.88
C THR A 54 -0.36 -6.42 -2.92
N ALA A 55 -0.09 -7.70 -3.15
CA ALA A 55 0.76 -8.15 -4.25
C ALA A 55 -0.11 -8.35 -5.50
N VAL A 56 0.44 -8.06 -6.66
CA VAL A 56 -0.19 -8.33 -7.96
C VAL A 56 0.75 -9.23 -8.75
N ASP A 57 0.22 -10.32 -9.32
CA ASP A 57 0.97 -11.24 -10.17
C ASP A 57 1.05 -10.75 -11.64
N LEU A 58 1.86 -11.43 -12.46
CA LEU A 58 2.01 -11.12 -13.90
C LEU A 58 0.74 -11.36 -14.72
N ALA A 59 -0.25 -12.09 -14.18
CA ALA A 59 -1.57 -12.27 -14.78
C ALA A 59 -2.56 -11.16 -14.38
N GLY A 60 -2.17 -10.27 -13.46
CA GLY A 60 -2.99 -9.18 -12.95
C GLY A 60 -3.89 -9.57 -11.76
N ASN A 61 -3.70 -10.75 -11.16
CA ASN A 61 -4.45 -11.14 -9.97
C ASN A 61 -3.87 -10.43 -8.75
N GLU A 62 -4.76 -9.89 -7.91
CA GLU A 62 -4.39 -9.19 -6.69
C GLU A 62 -4.59 -10.07 -5.46
N SER A 63 -3.60 -10.07 -4.56
CA SER A 63 -3.62 -10.84 -3.33
C SER A 63 -4.61 -10.29 -2.30
N LYS A 64 -4.79 -11.04 -1.19
CA LYS A 64 -5.41 -10.46 0.00
C LYS A 64 -4.55 -9.30 0.54
N PRO A 65 -5.18 -8.30 1.19
CA PRO A 65 -4.47 -7.23 1.89
C PRO A 65 -3.50 -7.75 2.96
N SER A 66 -2.39 -7.04 3.14
CA SER A 66 -1.55 -7.16 4.32
C SER A 66 -2.30 -6.74 5.59
N ALA A 67 -1.68 -6.98 6.75
CA ALA A 67 -2.11 -6.32 7.98
C ALA A 67 -2.10 -4.80 7.80
N GLU A 68 -3.11 -4.13 8.36
CA GLU A 68 -3.21 -2.67 8.34
C GLU A 68 -2.19 -2.06 9.31
N VAL A 69 -1.55 -0.98 8.88
CA VAL A 69 -0.66 -0.18 9.71
C VAL A 69 -1.26 1.21 9.87
N GLU A 70 -1.60 1.58 11.11
CA GLU A 70 -2.10 2.90 11.44
C GLU A 70 -0.95 3.86 11.75
N VAL A 71 -1.00 5.05 11.16
CA VAL A 71 -0.03 6.12 11.34
C VAL A 71 -0.76 7.42 11.58
N GLN A 72 -0.35 8.17 12.60
CA GLN A 72 -0.77 9.54 12.82
C GLN A 72 0.35 10.48 12.40
N THR A 73 0.05 11.42 11.51
CA THR A 73 1.02 12.42 11.08
C THR A 73 1.15 13.54 12.12
N GLN A 74 2.37 14.06 12.27
CA GLN A 74 2.69 15.19 13.14
C GLN A 74 2.79 16.49 12.34
#